data_AF-A0A7C5GZS6-F1
#
_entry.id   AF-A0A7C5GZS6-F1
#
_cell.length_a   1.000
_cell.length_b   1.000
_cell.length_c   1.000
_cell.angle_alpha   90.00
_cell.angle_beta   90.00
_cell.angle_gamma   90.00
#
_symmetry.space_group_name_H-M   'P 1'
#
loop_
_entity.id
_entity.type
_entity.pdbx_description
1 polymer ?
#
loop_
_entity_poly.entity_id
_entity_poly.type
_entity_poly.pdbx_seq_one_letter_code
_entity_poly.pdbx_strand_id
1 'polypeptide(L)'
;YGSGNAMIEWISGDQLAGVVSLDAGSNTVTTEFGDRYQADVLNIIPAQKASPIAFTADLTDSTGWCPVNPQTFESTKYANIHVIGDACTASALPKSGYAANSEAKVCAAAVVSLLNGNTVANPSFSNGCYSVVGEDYGISIVAIYRLSDDGQLIESVPNSGGTSPLNASDWEHKLARQQAHSWYNNFTQDVFN
;
A
#
# COMPACT_ATOMS: atom_id res chain seq x y z
N TYR A 1 13.00 -15.78 -14.57
CA TYR A 1 11.92 -16.70 -14.16
C TYR A 1 11.54 -17.56 -15.36
N GLY A 2 11.13 -18.81 -15.15
CA GLY A 2 10.57 -19.67 -16.22
C GLY A 2 11.59 -20.21 -17.25
N SER A 3 12.89 -20.21 -16.95
CA SER A 3 13.93 -20.81 -17.79
C SER A 3 14.73 -21.86 -17.01
N GLY A 4 15.44 -22.76 -17.70
CA GLY A 4 16.21 -23.84 -17.05
C GLY A 4 17.36 -23.37 -16.15
N ASN A 5 17.77 -22.09 -16.26
CA ASN A 5 18.79 -21.45 -15.42
C ASN A 5 18.19 -20.33 -14.55
N ALA A 6 16.88 -20.32 -14.31
CA ALA A 6 16.24 -19.28 -13.52
C ALA A 6 16.63 -19.40 -12.05
N MET A 7 17.07 -18.29 -11.46
CA MET A 7 17.36 -18.17 -10.02
C MET A 7 16.14 -17.79 -9.18
N ILE A 8 15.00 -17.54 -9.83
CA ILE A 8 13.74 -17.14 -9.21
C ILE A 8 12.65 -18.06 -9.76
N GLU A 9 11.89 -18.64 -8.83
CA GLU A 9 10.64 -19.36 -9.07
C GLU A 9 9.50 -18.60 -8.38
N TRP A 10 8.33 -18.62 -9.00
CA TRP A 10 7.09 -18.08 -8.46
C TRP A 10 6.00 -19.12 -8.69
N ILE A 11 5.31 -19.47 -7.62
CA ILE A 11 4.19 -20.41 -7.65
C ILE A 11 2.95 -19.61 -7.28
N SER A 12 1.92 -19.65 -8.12
CA SER A 12 0.77 -18.77 -7.96
C SER A 12 -0.14 -19.21 -6.81
N GLY A 13 -0.99 -18.29 -6.35
CA GLY A 13 -2.02 -18.60 -5.35
C GLY A 13 -2.94 -19.72 -5.78
N ASP A 14 -3.32 -19.81 -7.06
CA ASP A 14 -4.19 -20.88 -7.57
C ASP A 14 -3.53 -22.27 -7.47
N GLN A 15 -2.20 -22.34 -7.38
CA GLN A 15 -1.44 -23.59 -7.33
C GLN A 15 -1.15 -24.07 -5.92
N LEU A 16 -1.02 -23.18 -4.92
CA LEU A 16 -0.69 -23.55 -3.53
C LEU A 16 -1.72 -23.12 -2.50
N ALA A 17 -2.66 -22.24 -2.89
CA ALA A 17 -3.53 -21.43 -2.04
C ALA A 17 -2.84 -20.66 -0.88
N GLY A 18 -1.50 -20.68 -0.85
CA GLY A 18 -0.65 -19.95 0.09
C GLY A 18 0.05 -20.86 1.10
N VAL A 19 0.89 -20.26 1.94
CA VAL A 19 1.54 -20.93 3.07
C VAL A 19 0.64 -20.86 4.29
N VAL A 20 0.30 -22.01 4.89
CA VAL A 20 -0.62 -22.10 6.03
C VAL A 20 0.07 -22.47 7.34
N SER A 21 1.27 -23.05 7.30
CA SER A 21 2.05 -23.32 8.52
C SER A 21 3.56 -23.22 8.29
N LEU A 22 4.28 -22.96 9.38
CA LEU A 22 5.73 -22.91 9.47
C LEU A 22 6.20 -23.82 10.60
N ASP A 23 7.10 -24.74 10.29
CA ASP A 23 7.94 -25.43 11.26
C ASP A 23 9.32 -24.76 11.29
N ALA A 24 9.54 -23.93 12.30
CA ALA A 24 10.80 -23.20 12.47
C ALA A 24 11.97 -24.11 12.90
N GLY A 25 11.69 -25.31 13.43
CA GLY A 25 12.74 -26.26 13.83
C GLY A 25 13.38 -26.94 12.62
N SER A 26 12.61 -27.14 11.55
CA SER A 26 13.06 -27.76 10.30
C SER A 26 13.18 -26.80 9.12
N ASN A 27 12.92 -25.50 9.31
CA ASN A 27 12.79 -24.49 8.25
C ASN A 27 11.89 -24.97 7.10
N THR A 28 10.72 -25.51 7.45
CA THR A 28 9.76 -26.03 6.47
C THR A 28 8.46 -25.25 6.53
N VAL A 29 7.95 -24.82 5.38
CA VAL A 29 6.58 -24.32 5.25
C VAL A 29 5.68 -25.40 4.67
N THR A 30 4.41 -25.39 5.07
CA THR A 30 3.36 -26.22 4.47
C THR A 30 2.35 -25.32 3.77
N THR A 31 1.99 -25.68 2.55
CA THR A 31 0.95 -24.98 1.77
C THR A 31 -0.44 -25.50 2.12
N GLU A 32 -1.48 -24.80 1.68
CA GLU A 32 -2.86 -25.21 1.97
C GLU A 32 -3.19 -26.60 1.41
N PHE A 33 -2.58 -26.98 0.29
CA PHE A 33 -2.75 -28.32 -0.31
C PHE A 33 -1.85 -29.41 0.30
N GLY A 34 -1.05 -29.06 1.32
CA GLY A 34 -0.22 -30.00 2.06
C GLY A 34 1.19 -30.19 1.49
N ASP A 35 1.58 -29.46 0.45
CA ASP A 35 2.95 -29.48 -0.06
C ASP A 35 3.90 -28.91 0.99
N ARG A 36 5.10 -29.49 1.07
CA ARG A 36 6.13 -29.09 2.03
C ARG A 36 7.33 -28.54 1.29
N TYR A 37 7.73 -27.33 1.66
CA TYR A 37 8.92 -26.69 1.12
C TYR A 37 9.89 -26.41 2.26
N GLN A 38 11.09 -26.99 2.17
CA GLN A 38 12.19 -26.68 3.07
C GLN A 38 13.11 -25.66 2.38
N ALA A 39 13.61 -24.69 3.13
CA ALA A 39 14.57 -23.71 2.63
C ALA A 39 15.65 -23.40 3.67
N ASP A 40 16.83 -22.97 3.20
CA ASP A 40 17.89 -22.50 4.09
C ASP A 40 17.48 -21.22 4.84
N VAL A 41 16.68 -20.37 4.18
CA VAL A 41 16.13 -19.12 4.74
C VAL A 41 14.67 -18.98 4.32
N LEU A 42 13.80 -18.66 5.28
CA LEU A 42 12.38 -18.39 5.06
C LEU A 42 12.05 -16.96 5.46
N ASN A 43 11.53 -16.17 4.51
CA ASN A 43 10.94 -14.86 4.76
C ASN A 43 9.42 -14.97 4.69
N ILE A 44 8.75 -15.00 5.85
CA ILE A 44 7.30 -15.17 5.96
C ILE A 44 6.61 -13.81 6.16
N ILE A 45 5.69 -13.48 5.26
CA ILE A 45 4.85 -12.28 5.35
C ILE A 45 3.44 -12.73 5.79
N PRO A 46 3.08 -12.61 7.09
CA PRO A 46 1.77 -13.03 7.56
C PRO A 46 0.66 -12.11 7.07
N ALA A 47 -0.59 -12.58 7.15
CA ALA A 47 -1.76 -11.73 6.95
C ALA A 47 -1.74 -10.53 7.91
N GLN A 48 -2.03 -9.35 7.39
CA GLN A 48 -1.94 -8.08 8.11
C GLN A 48 -3.34 -7.54 8.44
N LYS A 49 -3.41 -6.66 9.43
CA LYS A 49 -4.61 -5.94 9.88
C LYS A 49 -4.18 -4.61 10.53
N ALA A 50 -5.14 -3.77 10.93
CA ALA A 50 -4.83 -2.53 11.63
C ALA A 50 -4.03 -2.78 12.92
N SER A 51 -3.38 -1.73 13.44
CA SER A 51 -2.55 -1.84 14.64
C SER A 51 -3.39 -2.18 15.89
N PRO A 52 -2.81 -2.78 16.94
CA PRO A 52 -3.55 -3.17 18.15
C PRO A 52 -4.32 -2.03 18.83
N ILE A 53 -3.82 -0.79 18.74
CA ILE A 53 -4.50 0.38 19.29
C ILE A 53 -5.82 0.67 18.57
N ALA A 54 -5.90 0.42 17.25
CA ALA A 54 -7.13 0.59 16.49
C ALA A 54 -8.22 -0.39 16.96
N PHE A 55 -7.85 -1.63 17.27
CA PHE A 55 -8.77 -2.61 17.87
C PHE A 55 -9.16 -2.22 19.30
N THR A 56 -8.20 -1.80 20.12
CA THR A 56 -8.44 -1.43 21.52
C THR A 56 -9.34 -0.20 21.65
N ALA A 57 -9.22 0.74 20.71
CA ALA A 57 -10.05 1.93 20.62
C ALA A 57 -11.38 1.69 19.87
N ASP A 58 -11.70 0.46 19.51
CA ASP A 58 -12.89 0.07 18.73
C ASP A 58 -13.02 0.84 17.40
N LEU A 59 -11.91 1.16 16.73
CA LEU A 59 -11.91 1.87 15.45
C LEU A 59 -12.05 0.95 14.24
N THR A 60 -11.86 -0.36 14.41
CA THR A 60 -11.91 -1.35 13.33
C THR A 60 -13.32 -1.90 13.11
N ASP A 61 -13.61 -2.35 11.89
CA ASP A 61 -14.77 -3.19 11.57
C ASP A 61 -14.41 -4.70 11.55
N SER A 62 -15.34 -5.54 11.08
CA SER A 62 -15.14 -7.00 11.01
C SER A 62 -14.05 -7.45 10.04
N THR A 63 -13.60 -6.59 9.13
CA THR A 63 -12.48 -6.86 8.22
C THR A 63 -11.12 -6.67 8.90
N GLY A 64 -11.10 -6.07 10.10
CA GLY A 64 -9.87 -5.78 10.84
C GLY A 64 -9.17 -4.48 10.44
N TRP A 65 -9.85 -3.62 9.68
CA TRP A 65 -9.40 -2.28 9.26
C TRP A 65 -10.37 -1.20 9.73
N CYS A 66 -9.94 0.05 9.73
CA CYS A 66 -10.75 1.18 10.20
C CYS A 66 -11.57 1.79 9.05
N PRO A 67 -12.91 1.70 9.08
CA PRO A 67 -13.74 2.41 8.13
C PRO A 67 -13.70 3.92 8.41
N VAL A 68 -13.55 4.71 7.35
CA VAL A 68 -13.40 6.17 7.43
C VAL A 68 -14.24 6.88 6.37
N ASN A 69 -14.58 8.14 6.63
CA ASN A 69 -15.10 9.04 5.62
C ASN A 69 -13.97 9.36 4.61
N PRO A 70 -14.16 9.13 3.31
CA PRO A 70 -13.11 9.30 2.29
C PRO A 70 -12.67 10.75 2.04
N GLN A 71 -13.48 11.73 2.46
CA GLN A 71 -13.16 13.14 2.33
C GLN A 71 -12.35 13.68 3.52
N THR A 72 -12.61 13.18 4.73
CA THR A 72 -12.03 13.72 5.97
C THR A 72 -11.09 12.76 6.70
N PHE A 73 -11.14 11.47 6.37
CA PHE A 73 -10.54 10.36 7.13
C PHE A 73 -11.09 10.21 8.56
N GLU A 74 -12.21 10.86 8.88
CA GLU A 74 -12.89 10.68 10.16
C GLU A 74 -13.46 9.26 10.26
N SER A 75 -13.30 8.62 11.41
CA SER A 75 -13.86 7.30 11.68
C SER A 75 -15.37 7.33 11.54
N THR A 76 -15.94 6.33 10.87
CA THR A 76 -17.40 6.19 10.79
C THR A 76 -18.02 5.68 12.09
N LYS A 77 -17.20 5.27 13.07
CA LYS A 77 -17.64 4.76 14.38
C LYS A 77 -17.66 5.85 15.45
N TYR A 78 -16.71 6.78 15.41
CA TYR A 78 -16.54 7.82 16.41
C TYR A 78 -16.17 9.17 15.79
N ALA A 79 -16.97 10.20 16.10
CA ALA A 79 -16.70 11.56 15.68
C ALA A 79 -15.40 12.10 16.30
N ASN A 80 -14.74 13.00 15.57
CA ASN A 80 -13.48 13.67 15.91
C ASN A 80 -12.25 12.77 16.04
N ILE A 81 -12.36 11.50 15.63
CA ILE A 81 -11.22 10.59 15.51
C ILE A 81 -10.96 10.37 14.03
N HIS A 82 -9.76 10.64 13.57
CA HIS A 82 -9.37 10.40 12.17
C HIS A 82 -8.35 9.25 12.10
N VAL A 83 -8.50 8.39 11.10
CA VAL A 83 -7.59 7.25 10.87
C VAL A 83 -7.04 7.31 9.45
N ILE A 84 -5.72 7.28 9.32
CA ILE A 84 -4.99 7.35 8.05
C ILE A 84 -3.97 6.21 7.95
N GLY A 85 -3.37 6.08 6.78
CA GLY A 85 -2.35 5.10 6.45
C GLY A 85 -2.89 3.68 6.42
N ASP A 86 -2.00 2.72 6.60
CA ASP A 86 -2.31 1.29 6.49
C ASP A 86 -3.49 0.84 7.37
N ALA A 87 -3.78 1.53 8.48
CA ALA A 87 -4.89 1.16 9.35
C ALA A 87 -6.28 1.40 8.73
N CYS A 88 -6.42 2.37 7.82
CA CYS A 88 -7.72 2.75 7.28
C CYS A 88 -8.12 1.94 6.04
N THR A 89 -9.42 1.95 5.75
CA THR A 89 -9.99 1.48 4.49
C THR A 89 -10.20 2.67 3.57
N ALA A 90 -9.17 3.01 2.79
CA ALA A 90 -9.20 4.05 1.78
C ALA A 90 -9.25 3.41 0.38
N SER A 91 -10.46 3.20 -0.15
CA SER A 91 -10.70 2.50 -1.42
C SER A 91 -9.73 2.93 -2.54
N ALA A 92 -9.28 1.97 -3.34
CA ALA A 92 -8.31 2.12 -4.45
C ALA A 92 -6.87 2.58 -4.09
N LEU A 93 -6.65 3.24 -2.94
CA LEU A 93 -5.30 3.57 -2.48
C LEU A 93 -4.59 2.32 -1.94
N PRO A 94 -3.34 2.04 -2.35
CA PRO A 94 -2.57 0.95 -1.78
C PRO A 94 -2.08 1.32 -0.37
N LYS A 95 -1.87 0.31 0.48
CA LYS A 95 -1.20 0.47 1.78
C LYS A 95 0.30 0.72 1.56
N SER A 96 0.66 1.99 1.35
CA SER A 96 2.01 2.43 1.02
C SER A 96 2.39 3.70 1.78
N GLY A 97 3.69 3.97 1.91
CA GLY A 97 4.17 5.21 2.50
C GLY A 97 3.67 6.45 1.74
N TYR A 98 3.62 6.40 0.41
CA TYR A 98 3.12 7.51 -0.41
C TYR A 98 1.64 7.77 -0.14
N ALA A 99 0.80 6.73 -0.19
CA ALA A 99 -0.62 6.84 0.08
C ALA A 99 -0.86 7.41 1.49
N ALA A 100 -0.18 6.88 2.51
CA ALA A 100 -0.28 7.38 3.88
C ALA A 100 0.08 8.87 4.01
N ASN A 101 1.11 9.36 3.31
CA ASN A 101 1.45 10.79 3.29
C ASN A 101 0.37 11.63 2.57
N SER A 102 -0.17 11.14 1.46
CA SER A 102 -1.23 11.81 0.72
C SER A 102 -2.52 11.93 1.55
N GLU A 103 -2.91 10.83 2.21
CA GLU A 103 -4.01 10.77 3.16
C GLU A 103 -3.79 11.72 4.34
N ALA A 104 -2.57 11.75 4.91
CA ALA A 104 -2.23 12.64 6.02
C ALA A 104 -2.43 14.12 5.67
N LYS A 105 -2.01 14.54 4.46
CA LYS A 105 -2.18 15.93 3.99
C LYS A 105 -3.65 16.30 3.82
N VAL A 106 -4.46 15.41 3.25
CA VAL A 106 -5.91 15.60 3.13
C VAL A 106 -6.59 15.65 4.49
N CYS A 107 -6.27 14.69 5.37
CA CYS A 107 -6.80 14.64 6.72
C CYS A 107 -6.45 15.90 7.52
N ALA A 108 -5.20 16.37 7.47
CA ALA A 108 -4.78 17.58 8.14
C ALA A 108 -5.57 18.81 7.67
N ALA A 109 -5.76 18.97 6.35
CA ALA A 109 -6.57 20.06 5.80
C ALA A 109 -8.04 19.95 6.25
N ALA A 110 -8.60 18.74 6.26
CA ALA A 110 -9.97 18.50 6.73
C ALA A 110 -10.14 18.84 8.21
N VAL A 111 -9.24 18.39 9.08
CA VAL A 111 -9.27 18.68 10.52
C VAL A 111 -9.22 20.19 10.77
N VAL A 112 -8.33 20.92 10.08
CA VAL A 112 -8.25 22.38 10.18
C VAL A 112 -9.56 23.04 9.73
N SER A 113 -10.16 22.61 8.63
CA SER A 113 -11.45 23.15 8.17
C SER A 113 -12.56 22.89 9.19
N LEU A 114 -12.68 21.66 9.70
CA LEU A 114 -13.70 21.25 10.66
C LEU A 114 -13.60 22.04 11.97
N LEU A 115 -12.39 22.22 12.51
CA LEU A 115 -12.16 23.01 13.73
C LEU A 115 -12.54 24.49 13.57
N ASN A 116 -12.48 25.02 12.35
CA ASN A 116 -12.86 26.40 12.04
C ASN A 116 -14.32 26.53 11.56
N GLY A 117 -15.10 25.43 11.52
CA GLY A 117 -16.45 25.43 10.99
C GLY A 117 -16.54 25.70 9.49
N ASN A 118 -15.45 25.48 8.75
CA ASN A 118 -15.38 25.67 7.31
C ASN A 118 -15.79 24.39 6.57
N THR A 119 -16.25 24.54 5.34
CA THR A 119 -16.45 23.41 4.42
C THR A 119 -15.12 22.72 4.12
N VAL A 120 -15.12 21.39 4.15
CA VAL A 120 -13.96 20.59 3.73
C VAL A 120 -13.86 20.59 2.20
N ALA A 121 -12.67 20.84 1.67
CA ALA A 121 -12.45 20.86 0.22
C ALA A 121 -12.56 19.46 -0.39
N ASN A 122 -12.76 19.38 -1.72
CA ASN A 122 -12.66 18.12 -2.44
C ASN A 122 -11.19 17.68 -2.49
N PRO A 123 -10.87 16.45 -2.05
CA PRO A 123 -9.50 15.99 -1.97
C PRO A 123 -8.99 15.50 -3.33
N SER A 124 -7.67 15.48 -3.46
CA SER A 124 -6.95 14.76 -4.51
C SER A 124 -5.82 13.98 -3.85
N PHE A 125 -5.60 12.76 -4.33
CA PHE A 125 -4.56 11.88 -3.80
C PHE A 125 -3.63 11.41 -4.90
N SER A 126 -2.42 11.02 -4.51
CA SER A 126 -1.48 10.36 -5.40
C SER A 126 -0.73 9.26 -4.68
N ASN A 127 -0.31 8.26 -5.45
CA ASN A 127 0.58 7.20 -4.99
C ASN A 127 1.68 6.97 -6.03
N GLY A 128 2.87 6.67 -5.53
CA GLY A 128 3.97 6.12 -6.32
C GLY A 128 4.71 5.06 -5.52
N CYS A 129 4.71 3.82 -6.00
CA CYS A 129 5.54 2.75 -5.45
C CYS A 129 6.65 2.42 -6.45
N TYR A 130 7.90 2.50 -5.99
CA TYR A 130 9.07 2.18 -6.79
C TYR A 130 9.70 0.87 -6.29
N SER A 131 10.13 0.03 -7.23
CA SER A 131 10.86 -1.20 -6.96
C SER A 131 12.22 -1.15 -7.65
N VAL A 132 13.29 -1.21 -6.88
CA VAL A 132 14.65 -1.40 -7.38
C VAL A 132 14.90 -2.91 -7.49
N VAL A 133 14.79 -3.44 -8.72
CA VAL A 133 14.90 -4.88 -9.01
C VAL A 133 16.35 -5.32 -9.11
N GLY A 134 17.23 -4.44 -9.57
CA GLY A 134 18.66 -4.70 -9.72
C GLY A 134 19.47 -3.41 -9.78
N GLU A 135 20.78 -3.54 -9.94
CA GLU A 135 21.74 -2.42 -9.89
C GLU A 135 21.38 -1.25 -10.81
N ASP A 136 20.89 -1.57 -12.01
CA ASP A 136 20.51 -0.61 -13.04
C ASP A 136 19.05 -0.81 -13.50
N TYR A 137 18.22 -1.44 -12.67
CA TYR A 137 16.87 -1.84 -13.04
C TYR A 137 15.83 -1.40 -12.02
N GLY A 138 15.13 -0.30 -12.31
CA GLY A 138 13.98 0.17 -11.54
C GLY A 138 12.68 0.02 -12.33
N ILE A 139 11.58 -0.15 -11.60
CA ILE A 139 10.21 -0.07 -12.10
C ILE A 139 9.35 0.72 -11.11
N SER A 140 8.22 1.23 -11.57
CA SER A 140 7.28 1.98 -10.74
C SER A 140 5.83 1.64 -11.09
N ILE A 141 4.96 1.85 -10.12
CA ILE A 141 3.52 2.02 -10.33
C ILE A 141 3.11 3.35 -9.73
N VAL A 142 2.41 4.17 -10.50
CA VAL A 142 1.91 5.48 -10.09
C VAL A 142 0.42 5.60 -10.37
N ALA A 143 -0.30 6.37 -9.54
CA ALA A 143 -1.72 6.62 -9.72
C ALA A 143 -2.12 7.96 -9.10
N ILE A 144 -3.15 8.58 -9.69
CA ILE A 144 -3.82 9.77 -9.17
C ILE A 144 -5.25 9.36 -8.85
N TYR A 145 -5.74 9.82 -7.71
CA TYR A 145 -7.07 9.48 -7.22
C TYR A 145 -7.89 10.73 -6.91
N ARG A 146 -9.19 10.55 -7.00
CA ARG A 146 -10.21 11.55 -6.69
C ARG A 146 -11.28 10.93 -5.79
N LEU A 147 -12.08 11.78 -5.17
CA LEU A 147 -13.35 11.37 -4.62
C LEU A 147 -14.33 11.06 -5.76
N SER A 148 -15.12 9.99 -5.63
CA SER A 148 -16.20 9.64 -6.56
C SER A 148 -17.26 10.74 -6.61
N ASP A 149 -18.04 10.79 -7.70
CA ASP A 149 -19.02 11.86 -7.91
C ASP A 149 -20.12 11.90 -6.83
N ASP A 150 -20.39 10.77 -6.17
CA ASP A 150 -21.32 10.65 -5.03
C ASP A 150 -20.67 10.89 -3.65
N GLY A 151 -19.36 11.15 -3.61
CA GLY A 151 -18.62 11.42 -2.40
C GLY A 151 -18.33 10.20 -1.51
N GLN A 152 -18.68 8.98 -1.94
CA GLN A 152 -18.65 7.80 -1.08
C GLN A 152 -17.34 7.01 -1.13
N LEU A 153 -16.55 7.15 -2.19
CA LEU A 153 -15.36 6.34 -2.41
C LEU A 153 -14.20 7.16 -2.97
N ILE A 154 -12.99 6.69 -2.75
CA ILE A 154 -11.80 7.14 -3.47
C ILE A 154 -11.63 6.22 -4.68
N GLU A 155 -11.41 6.80 -5.86
CA GLU A 155 -11.25 6.09 -7.12
C GLU A 155 -10.09 6.66 -7.95
N SER A 156 -9.50 5.82 -8.80
CA SER A 156 -8.46 6.25 -9.74
C SER A 156 -9.04 7.19 -10.79
N VAL A 157 -8.33 8.27 -11.09
CA VAL A 157 -8.70 9.16 -12.20
C VAL A 157 -8.52 8.39 -13.52
N PRO A 158 -9.55 8.31 -14.38
CA PRO A 158 -9.44 7.60 -15.66
C PRO A 158 -8.30 8.13 -16.54
N ASN A 159 -7.62 7.22 -17.25
CA ASN A 159 -6.48 7.54 -18.12
C ASN A 159 -5.32 8.28 -17.42
N SER A 160 -5.14 8.04 -16.11
CA SER A 160 -4.01 8.57 -15.34
C SER A 160 -3.19 7.44 -14.73
N GLY A 161 -1.93 7.73 -14.39
CA GLY A 161 -1.04 6.77 -13.76
C GLY A 161 -0.59 5.64 -14.68
N GLY A 162 -0.23 4.50 -14.07
CA GLY A 162 0.20 3.28 -14.77
C GLY A 162 1.46 2.66 -14.16
N THR A 163 1.86 1.52 -14.70
CA THR A 163 3.13 0.88 -14.41
C THR A 163 4.19 1.28 -15.43
N SER A 164 5.47 1.11 -15.09
CA SER A 164 6.53 1.14 -16.11
C SER A 164 6.16 0.23 -17.28
N PRO A 165 6.33 0.68 -18.55
CA PRO A 165 6.01 -0.13 -19.71
C PRO A 165 6.81 -1.45 -19.72
N LEU A 166 6.18 -2.55 -20.16
CA LEU A 166 6.87 -3.84 -20.28
C LEU A 166 8.02 -3.82 -21.29
N ASN A 167 7.95 -2.90 -22.25
CA ASN A 167 8.97 -2.66 -23.27
C ASN A 167 9.81 -1.40 -22.98
N ALA A 168 9.88 -0.97 -21.71
CA ALA A 168 10.75 0.12 -21.31
C ALA A 168 12.21 -0.19 -21.69
N SER A 169 12.91 0.84 -22.13
CA SER A 169 14.32 0.78 -22.49
C SER A 169 15.21 0.64 -21.24
N ASP A 170 16.45 0.18 -21.44
CA ASP A 170 17.45 0.12 -20.37
C ASP A 170 17.67 1.48 -19.70
N TRP A 171 17.61 2.56 -20.47
CA TRP A 171 17.68 3.92 -19.95
C TRP A 171 16.52 4.23 -19.00
N GLU A 172 15.28 3.90 -19.37
CA GLU A 172 14.10 4.13 -18.54
C GLU A 172 14.17 3.33 -17.23
N HIS A 173 14.69 2.11 -17.27
CA HIS A 173 14.93 1.30 -16.06
C HIS A 173 15.98 1.92 -15.14
N LYS A 174 17.10 2.41 -15.69
CA LYS A 174 18.13 3.12 -14.90
C LYS A 174 17.58 4.40 -14.30
N LEU A 175 16.80 5.16 -15.07
CA LEU A 175 16.15 6.38 -14.61
C LEU A 175 15.15 6.10 -13.49
N ALA A 176 14.31 5.07 -13.63
CA ALA A 176 13.34 4.68 -12.60
C ALA A 176 14.02 4.35 -11.26
N ARG A 177 15.21 3.72 -11.29
CA ARG A 177 16.01 3.49 -10.09
C ARG A 177 16.48 4.80 -9.44
N GLN A 178 17.00 5.75 -10.23
CA GLN A 178 17.41 7.06 -9.73
C GLN A 178 16.23 7.85 -9.14
N GLN A 179 15.06 7.73 -9.77
CA GLN A 179 13.81 8.29 -9.27
C GLN A 179 13.39 7.65 -7.95
N ALA A 180 13.55 6.34 -7.76
CA ALA A 180 13.25 5.66 -6.50
C ALA A 180 14.07 6.24 -5.33
N HIS A 181 15.39 6.45 -5.53
CA HIS A 181 16.24 7.07 -4.50
C HIS A 181 15.89 8.54 -4.24
N SER A 182 15.62 9.29 -5.31
CA SER A 182 15.18 10.68 -5.20
C SER A 182 13.86 10.79 -4.45
N TRP A 183 12.92 9.89 -4.75
CA TRP A 183 11.64 9.78 -4.06
C TRP A 183 11.86 9.51 -2.57
N TYR A 184 12.69 8.53 -2.21
CA TYR A 184 12.96 8.22 -0.79
C TYR A 184 13.51 9.43 -0.03
N ASN A 185 14.49 10.13 -0.61
CA ASN A 185 15.08 11.31 0.02
C ASN A 185 14.06 12.46 0.17
N ASN A 186 13.29 12.75 -0.87
CA ASN A 186 12.28 13.82 -0.81
C ASN A 186 11.11 13.46 0.11
N PHE A 187 10.66 12.21 0.07
CA PHE A 187 9.56 11.70 0.90
C PHE A 187 9.90 11.77 2.38
N THR A 188 11.09 11.30 2.77
CA THR A 188 11.53 11.35 4.17
C THR A 188 11.69 12.79 4.66
N GLN A 189 12.14 13.70 3.80
CA GLN A 189 12.20 15.13 4.14
C GLN A 189 10.81 15.74 4.33
N ASP A 190 9.87 15.48 3.42
CA ASP A 190 8.49 15.98 3.48
C ASP A 190 7.70 15.46 4.69
N VAL A 191 7.96 14.22 5.14
CA VAL A 191 7.23 13.62 6.25
C VAL A 191 7.78 14.07 7.61
N PHE A 192 9.10 14.27 7.73
CA PHE A 192 9.76 14.36 9.04
C PHE A 192 10.48 15.69 9.33
N ASN A 193 10.53 16.64 8.40
CA ASN A 193 11.14 17.97 8.60
C ASN A 193 10.17 19.10 8.30
#